data_AF-A0AAQ4Q158-F1
#
_entry.id   AF-A0AAQ4Q158-F1
#
_cell.length_a   1.000
_cell.length_b   1.000
_cell.length_c   1.000
_cell.angle_alpha   90.00
_cell.angle_beta   90.00
_cell.angle_gamma   90.00
#
_symmetry.space_group_name_H-M   'P 1'
#
loop_
_entity.id
_entity.type
_entity.pdbx_description
1 polymer ?
#
loop_
_entity_poly.entity_id
_entity_poly.type
_entity_poly.pdbx_seq_one_letter_code
_entity_poly.pdbx_strand_id
1 'polypeptide(L)'
;MSVKKLLLDVLENLVQDDFKRFKWHLTEVGVEGFEPIYKSRLENADRTDTVGTIVERYGEQEAVKITVEVLKLIGNCDAAEKNLRRHKGIHIQFFSI
;
A
#
# COMPACT_ATOMS: atom_id res chain seq x y z
N MET A 1 6.61 15.71 -1.01
CA MET A 1 6.75 14.30 -1.42
C MET A 1 5.37 13.84 -1.86
N SER A 2 5.24 13.20 -3.04
CA SER A 2 3.93 12.71 -3.53
C SER A 2 3.57 11.37 -2.87
N VAL A 3 2.28 11.04 -2.83
CA VAL A 3 1.82 9.74 -2.31
C VAL A 3 2.46 8.59 -3.08
N LYS A 4 2.54 8.69 -4.41
CA LYS A 4 3.23 7.67 -5.23
C LYS A 4 4.67 7.41 -4.78
N LYS A 5 5.44 8.47 -4.48
CA LYS A 5 6.83 8.32 -4.03
C LYS A 5 6.90 7.67 -2.64
N LEU A 6 6.02 8.09 -1.71
CA LEU A 6 5.94 7.49 -0.39
C LEU A 6 5.65 5.99 -0.45
N LEU A 7 4.65 5.59 -1.25
CA LEU A 7 4.29 4.17 -1.40
C LEU A 7 5.41 3.39 -2.07
N LEU A 8 6.07 3.96 -3.09
CA LEU A 8 7.19 3.31 -3.76
C LEU A 8 8.34 3.04 -2.80
N ASP A 9 8.77 4.04 -2.02
CA ASP A 9 9.83 3.88 -1.01
C ASP A 9 9.49 2.76 -0.02
N VAL A 10 8.21 2.61 0.35
CA VAL A 10 7.75 1.51 1.22
C VAL A 10 7.84 0.15 0.52
N LEU A 11 7.36 0.04 -0.73
CA LEU A 11 7.39 -1.22 -1.47
C LEU A 11 8.83 -1.64 -1.85
N GLU A 12 9.74 -0.69 -2.05
CA GLU A 12 11.17 -0.95 -2.30
C GLU A 12 11.86 -1.60 -1.10
N ASN A 13 11.39 -1.34 0.12
CA ASN A 13 11.91 -1.98 1.33
C ASN A 13 11.36 -3.41 1.55
N LEU A 14 10.37 -3.85 0.76
CA LEU A 14 9.86 -5.22 0.84
C LEU A 14 10.77 -6.17 0.06
N VAL A 15 11.15 -7.28 0.70
CA VAL A 15 11.78 -8.41 0.01
C VAL A 15 10.81 -9.04 -0.99
N GLN A 16 11.33 -9.83 -1.93
CA GLN A 16 10.52 -10.35 -3.04
C GLN A 16 9.31 -11.17 -2.58
N ASP A 17 9.46 -12.01 -1.55
CA ASP A 17 8.36 -12.82 -1.02
C ASP A 17 7.29 -11.98 -0.32
N ASP A 18 7.70 -10.95 0.45
CA ASP A 18 6.77 -10.00 1.06
C ASP A 18 6.02 -9.21 -0.01
N PHE A 19 6.70 -8.79 -1.07
CA PHE A 19 6.06 -8.09 -2.18
C PHE A 19 5.05 -8.98 -2.93
N LYS A 20 5.34 -10.28 -3.11
CA LYS A 20 4.38 -11.24 -3.67
C LYS A 20 3.13 -11.37 -2.78
N ARG A 21 3.32 -11.48 -1.46
CA ARG A 21 2.21 -11.55 -0.49
C ARG A 21 1.40 -10.26 -0.47
N PHE A 22 2.08 -9.11 -0.54
CA PHE A 22 1.45 -7.80 -0.64
C PHE A 22 0.51 -7.73 -1.86
N LYS A 23 0.98 -8.10 -3.05
CA LYS A 23 0.13 -8.16 -4.25
C LYS A 23 -1.02 -9.15 -4.09
N TRP A 24 -0.79 -10.30 -3.48
CA TRP A 24 -1.86 -11.28 -3.23
C TRP A 24 -2.98 -10.70 -2.37
N HIS A 25 -2.66 -10.05 -1.24
CA HIS A 25 -3.68 -9.42 -0.39
C HIS A 25 -4.46 -8.29 -1.06
N LEU A 26 -3.85 -7.54 -1.99
CA LEU A 26 -4.57 -6.54 -2.79
C LEU A 26 -5.61 -7.16 -3.75
N THR A 27 -5.43 -8.43 -4.10
CA THR A 27 -6.32 -9.15 -5.02
C THR A 27 -7.40 -9.96 -4.31
N GLU A 28 -7.16 -10.29 -3.04
CA GLU A 28 -8.13 -10.99 -2.22
C GLU A 28 -9.21 -10.02 -1.72
N VAL A 29 -10.41 -10.53 -1.48
CA VAL A 29 -11.53 -9.80 -0.85
C VAL A 29 -11.21 -9.42 0.62
N GLY A 30 -10.03 -9.83 1.12
CA GLY A 30 -9.65 -9.82 2.53
C GLY A 30 -9.18 -8.48 3.11
N VAL A 31 -9.09 -7.39 2.33
CA VAL A 31 -8.85 -6.06 2.92
C VAL A 31 -10.20 -5.43 3.23
N GLU A 32 -10.60 -5.52 4.50
CA GLU A 32 -11.91 -5.04 4.98
C GLU A 32 -12.14 -3.57 4.58
N GLY A 33 -13.26 -3.30 3.91
CA GLY A 33 -13.63 -1.96 3.45
C GLY A 33 -13.06 -1.54 2.10
N PHE A 34 -12.30 -2.39 1.41
CA PHE A 34 -11.72 -2.08 0.09
C PHE A 34 -12.14 -3.10 -0.97
N GLU A 35 -12.47 -2.59 -2.16
CA GLU A 35 -12.76 -3.43 -3.31
C GLU A 35 -11.46 -4.01 -3.88
N PRO A 36 -11.36 -5.34 -4.12
CA PRO A 36 -10.11 -5.95 -4.59
C PRO A 36 -9.66 -5.45 -5.96
N ILE A 37 -8.35 -5.46 -6.18
CA ILE A 37 -7.75 -5.25 -7.50
C ILE A 37 -7.74 -6.59 -8.24
N TYR A 38 -8.15 -6.60 -9.51
CA TYR A 38 -8.08 -7.82 -10.31
C TYR A 38 -6.65 -8.35 -10.42
N LYS A 39 -6.48 -9.66 -10.17
CA LYS A 39 -5.18 -10.35 -10.23
C LYS A 39 -4.42 -10.11 -11.54
N SER A 40 -5.13 -10.07 -12.67
CA SER A 40 -4.53 -9.81 -13.99
C SER A 40 -3.81 -8.46 -14.08
N ARG A 41 -4.20 -7.47 -13.28
CA ARG A 41 -3.53 -6.16 -13.23
C ARG A 41 -2.21 -6.20 -12.45
N LEU A 42 -2.04 -7.18 -11.55
CA LEU A 42 -0.92 -7.26 -10.63
C LEU A 42 0.02 -8.45 -10.88
N GLU A 43 -0.35 -9.39 -11.75
CA GLU A 43 0.41 -10.63 -12.00
C GLU A 43 1.89 -10.34 -12.34
N ASN A 44 2.13 -9.47 -13.34
CA ASN A 44 3.46 -9.07 -13.78
C ASN A 44 3.87 -7.66 -13.34
N ALA A 45 3.04 -6.98 -12.54
CA ALA A 45 3.31 -5.62 -12.10
C ALA A 45 4.56 -5.57 -11.21
N ASP A 46 5.45 -4.63 -11.53
CA ASP A 46 6.54 -4.25 -10.65
C ASP A 46 6.07 -3.32 -9.51
N ARG A 47 6.99 -2.81 -8.69
CA ARG A 47 6.66 -1.94 -7.56
C ARG A 47 6.04 -0.62 -8.01
N THR A 48 6.53 -0.04 -9.11
CA THR A 48 6.04 1.22 -9.66
C THR A 48 4.65 1.05 -10.26
N ASP A 49 4.46 -0.02 -11.04
CA ASP A 49 3.16 -0.39 -11.62
C ASP A 49 2.12 -0.64 -10.53
N THR A 50 2.53 -1.32 -9.46
CA THR A 50 1.67 -1.61 -8.30
C THR A 50 1.24 -0.32 -7.60
N VAL A 51 2.17 0.61 -7.33
CA VAL A 51 1.84 1.93 -6.78
C VAL A 51 0.87 2.70 -7.68
N GLY A 52 1.12 2.69 -8.99
CA GLY A 52 0.24 3.32 -9.97
C GLY A 52 -1.18 2.74 -9.89
N THR A 53 -1.29 1.42 -9.85
CA THR A 53 -2.56 0.69 -9.77
C THR A 53 -3.33 0.98 -8.49
N ILE A 54 -2.67 1.02 -7.33
CA ILE A 54 -3.30 1.33 -6.04
C ILE A 54 -3.83 2.78 -6.04
N VAL A 55 -3.00 3.74 -6.47
CA VAL A 55 -3.39 5.16 -6.47
C VAL A 55 -4.50 5.44 -7.48
N GLU A 56 -4.46 4.80 -8.65
CA GLU A 56 -5.54 4.90 -9.64
C GLU A 56 -6.84 4.28 -9.13
N ARG A 57 -6.77 3.12 -8.45
CA ARG A 57 -7.96 2.40 -8.01
C ARG A 57 -8.67 3.07 -6.84
N TYR A 58 -7.90 3.55 -5.86
CA TYR A 58 -8.45 4.01 -4.58
C TYR A 58 -8.34 5.53 -4.39
N GLY A 59 -7.49 6.21 -5.16
CA GLY A 59 -7.12 7.61 -4.89
C GLY A 59 -6.06 7.74 -3.80
N GLU A 60 -5.43 8.90 -3.71
CA GLU A 60 -4.22 9.08 -2.88
C GLU A 60 -4.41 8.78 -1.39
N GLN A 61 -5.53 9.21 -0.79
CA GLN A 61 -5.76 9.01 0.65
C GLN A 61 -6.01 7.54 0.99
N GLU A 62 -6.88 6.88 0.23
CA GLU A 62 -7.25 5.48 0.44
C GLU A 62 -6.11 4.55 0.03
N ALA A 63 -5.29 4.92 -0.97
CA ALA A 63 -4.08 4.20 -1.35
C ALA A 63 -3.08 4.06 -0.19
N VAL A 64 -2.94 5.11 0.62
CA VAL A 64 -2.12 5.04 1.84
C VAL A 64 -2.74 4.07 2.84
N LYS A 65 -4.05 4.16 3.10
CA LYS A 65 -4.75 3.28 4.06
C LYS A 65 -4.59 1.80 3.70
N ILE A 66 -4.94 1.41 2.47
CA ILE A 66 -4.86 0.01 2.05
C ILE A 66 -3.42 -0.51 2.09
N THR A 67 -2.44 0.30 1.69
CA THR A 67 -1.03 -0.10 1.76
C THR A 67 -0.65 -0.43 3.20
N VAL A 68 -1.10 0.36 4.17
CA VAL A 68 -0.83 0.12 5.59
C VAL A 68 -1.53 -1.13 6.10
N GLU A 69 -2.80 -1.33 5.77
CA GLU A 69 -3.54 -2.53 6.17
C GLU A 69 -2.91 -3.81 5.60
N VAL A 70 -2.53 -3.81 4.33
CA VAL A 70 -1.85 -4.96 3.71
C VAL A 70 -0.49 -5.23 4.34
N LEU A 71 0.28 -4.19 4.68
CA LEU A 71 1.57 -4.37 5.36
C LEU A 71 1.42 -4.98 6.75
N LYS A 72 0.34 -4.65 7.48
CA LYS A 72 0.00 -5.30 8.75
C LYS A 72 -0.33 -6.78 8.54
N LEU A 73 -1.10 -7.11 7.50
CA LEU A 73 -1.50 -8.48 7.18
C LEU A 73 -0.30 -9.40 6.87
N ILE A 74 0.73 -8.89 6.20
CA ILE A 74 1.94 -9.67 5.90
C ILE A 74 2.95 -9.71 7.07
N GLY A 75 2.64 -9.10 8.21
CA GLY A 75 3.48 -9.10 9.41
C GLY A 75 4.67 -8.12 9.35
N ASN A 76 4.67 -7.16 8.43
CA ASN A 76 5.75 -6.18 8.25
C ASN A 76 5.39 -4.83 8.90
N CYS A 77 4.99 -4.88 10.17
CA CYS A 77 4.50 -3.73 10.93
C CYS A 77 5.58 -2.65 11.16
N ASP A 78 6.85 -3.06 11.35
CA ASP A 78 7.95 -2.13 11.65
C ASP A 78 8.28 -1.19 10.47
N ALA A 79 8.23 -1.68 9.23
CA ALA A 79 8.53 -0.87 8.05
C ALA A 79 7.39 0.12 7.73
N ALA A 80 6.14 -0.31 7.89
CA ALA A 80 4.97 0.53 7.67
C ALA A 80 4.91 1.68 8.69
N GLU A 81 5.08 1.37 9.97
CA GLU A 81 4.94 2.36 11.02
C GLU A 81 6.08 3.39 11.00
N LYS A 82 7.32 2.97 10.75
CA LYS A 82 8.47 3.88 10.69
C LYS A 82 8.37 4.87 9.53
N ASN A 83 7.91 4.45 8.36
CA ASN A 83 7.78 5.34 7.20
C ASN A 83 6.59 6.31 7.36
N LEU A 84 5.44 5.84 7.84
CA LEU A 84 4.30 6.73 8.12
C LEU A 84 4.62 7.77 9.21
N ARG A 85 5.33 7.37 10.28
CA ARG A 85 5.74 8.29 11.36
C ARG A 85 6.68 9.38 10.87
N ARG A 86 7.59 9.08 9.92
CA ARG A 86 8.45 10.09 9.28
C ARG A 86 7.69 11.05 8.38
N HIS A 87 6.54 10.61 7.86
CA HIS A 87 5.69 11.39 6.96
C HIS A 87 4.41 11.94 7.60
N LYS A 88 4.25 11.86 8.93
CA LYS A 88 3.18 12.52 9.72
C LYS A 88 3.09 14.05 9.54
N GLY A 89 4.06 14.68 8.87
CA GLY A 89 4.00 16.08 8.44
C GLY A 89 3.24 16.33 7.13
N ILE A 90 2.78 15.30 6.43
CA ILE A 90 1.87 15.45 5.29
C ILE A 90 0.46 15.49 5.87
N HIS A 91 -0.22 16.62 5.67
CA HIS A 91 -1.60 16.88 6.08
C HIS A 91 -2.59 16.00 5.29
N ILE A 92 -2.50 14.68 5.44
CA ILE A 92 -3.58 13.76 5.16
C ILE A 92 -4.29 13.61 6.50
N GLN A 93 -5.43 14.27 6.64
CA GLN A 93 -6.24 14.29 7.84
C GLN A 93 -6.56 12.85 8.27
N PHE A 94 -5.78 12.32 9.21
CA PHE A 94 -6.10 11.10 9.92
C PHE A 94 -6.49 11.49 11.33
N PHE A 95 -7.72 11.10 11.68
CA PHE A 95 -8.39 11.24 12.98
C PHE A 95 -8.96 12.63 13.30
N SER A 96 -10.22 12.81 12.92
CA SER A 96 -11.17 13.61 13.70
C SER A 96 -12.57 13.02 13.56
N ILE A 97 -12.78 11.86 14.17
CA ILE A 97 -14.04 11.44 14.81
C ILE A 97 -13.66 10.80 16.14
#